data_AF-A0A840WJD7-F1
#
_entry.id   AF-A0A840WJD7-F1
#
_cell.length_a   1.000
_cell.length_b   1.000
_cell.length_c   1.000
_cell.angle_alpha   90.00
_cell.angle_beta   90.00
_cell.angle_gamma   90.00
#
_symmetry.space_group_name_H-M   'P 1'
#
loop_
_entity.id
_entity.type
_entity.pdbx_description
1 polymer ?
#
loop_
_entity_poly.entity_id
_entity_poly.type
_entity_poly.pdbx_seq_one_letter_code
_entity_poly.pdbx_strand_id
1 'polypeptide(L)'
;MPVGAKAVRVLMFIGGPVGILLGLFSGLLAMASFGFAPDGGAEGFGGRSLILTVIPLIYGVASIALASMMGRRTKKVHEGVVYFNIAAIALLVILALVTLLTGAPFDGLIPLIFHGVMLGLMYSASVKAFYGV
;
A
#
# COMPACT_ATOMS: atom_id res chain seq x y z
N MET A 1 5.96 -23.33 1.71
CA MET A 1 5.39 -22.10 2.28
C MET A 1 3.97 -22.40 2.71
N PRO A 2 3.56 -22.09 3.96
CA PRO A 2 2.21 -22.31 4.45
C PRO A 2 1.16 -21.53 3.64
N VAL A 3 -0.10 -21.99 3.67
CA VAL A 3 -1.21 -21.40 2.91
C VAL A 3 -1.36 -19.91 3.21
N GLY A 4 -1.31 -19.51 4.49
CA GLY A 4 -1.42 -18.11 4.90
C GLY A 4 -0.33 -17.23 4.28
N ALA A 5 0.93 -17.65 4.34
CA ALA A 5 2.05 -16.90 3.74
C ALA A 5 1.98 -16.87 2.20
N LYS A 6 1.45 -17.93 1.56
CA LYS A 6 1.22 -17.93 0.10
C LYS A 6 0.11 -16.94 -0.28
N ALA A 7 -0.99 -16.91 0.47
CA ALA A 7 -2.10 -15.98 0.23
C ALA A 7 -1.64 -14.52 0.36
N VAL A 8 -0.94 -14.18 1.46
CA VAL A 8 -0.37 -12.84 1.65
C VAL A 8 0.57 -12.46 0.50
N ARG A 9 1.45 -13.38 0.08
CA ARG A 9 2.35 -13.15 -1.05
C ARG A 9 1.61 -12.83 -2.34
N VAL A 10 0.56 -13.59 -2.65
CA VAL A 10 -0.25 -13.38 -3.87
C VAL A 10 -0.99 -12.04 -3.79
N LEU A 11 -1.60 -11.72 -2.65
CA LEU A 11 -2.30 -10.45 -2.45
C LEU A 11 -1.37 -9.25 -2.59
N MET A 12 -0.19 -9.31 -1.97
CA MET A 12 0.83 -8.26 -2.11
C MET A 12 1.35 -8.15 -3.54
N PHE A 13 1.49 -9.27 -4.25
CA PHE A 13 1.93 -9.27 -5.64
C PHE A 13 0.87 -8.74 -6.61
N ILE A 14 -0.43 -8.91 -6.33
CA ILE A 14 -1.50 -8.36 -7.16
C ILE A 14 -1.75 -6.88 -6.83
N GLY A 15 -1.77 -6.52 -5.54
CA GLY A 15 -1.94 -5.13 -5.10
C GLY A 15 -0.78 -4.22 -5.52
N GLY A 16 0.42 -4.79 -5.67
CA GLY A 16 1.64 -4.10 -6.08
C GLY A 16 1.52 -3.38 -7.44
N PRO A 17 1.28 -4.10 -8.55
CA PRO A 17 1.07 -3.53 -9.87
C PRO A 17 -0.06 -2.51 -9.90
N VAL A 18 -1.16 -2.74 -9.16
CA VAL A 18 -2.25 -1.76 -9.06
C VAL A 18 -1.76 -0.45 -8.44
N GLY A 19 -1.01 -0.51 -7.33
CA GLY A 19 -0.42 0.68 -6.72
C GLY A 19 0.55 1.42 -7.64
N ILE A 20 1.39 0.68 -8.38
CA ILE A 20 2.32 1.25 -9.37
C ILE A 20 1.54 1.94 -10.48
N LEU A 21 0.55 1.28 -11.08
CA LEU A 21 -0.25 1.83 -12.17
C LEU A 21 -1.01 3.07 -11.72
N LEU A 22 -1.60 3.05 -10.53
CA LEU A 22 -2.29 4.21 -9.96
C LEU A 22 -1.34 5.39 -9.75
N GLY A 23 -0.18 5.16 -9.13
CA GLY A 23 0.81 6.20 -8.90
C GLY A 23 1.40 6.77 -10.20
N LEU A 24 1.71 5.91 -11.18
CA LEU A 24 2.19 6.36 -12.49
C LEU A 24 1.11 7.15 -13.23
N PHE A 25 -0.13 6.66 -13.25
CA PHE A 25 -1.24 7.31 -13.94
C PHE A 25 -1.57 8.67 -13.32
N SER A 26 -1.65 8.76 -11.99
CA SER A 26 -1.89 10.04 -11.31
C SER A 26 -0.73 11.02 -11.51
N GLY A 27 0.52 10.52 -11.54
CA GLY A 27 1.70 11.32 -11.83
C GLY A 27 1.69 11.87 -13.26
N LEU A 28 1.36 11.03 -14.25
CA LEU A 28 1.20 11.45 -15.64
C LEU A 28 0.07 12.48 -15.79
N LEU A 29 -1.06 12.30 -15.10
CA LEU A 29 -2.16 13.28 -15.10
C LEU A 29 -1.73 14.62 -14.49
N ALA A 30 -0.99 14.59 -13.37
CA ALA A 30 -0.45 15.79 -12.75
C ALA A 30 0.53 16.52 -13.69
N MET A 31 1.42 15.79 -14.38
CA MET A 31 2.32 16.37 -15.37
C MET A 31 1.60 16.92 -16.61
N ALA A 32 0.54 16.26 -17.08
CA ALA A 32 -0.26 16.76 -18.18
C ALA A 32 -0.97 18.06 -17.81
N SER A 33 -1.49 18.16 -16.57
CA SER A 33 -2.16 19.38 -16.08
C SER A 33 -1.24 20.60 -15.98
N PHE A 34 0.09 20.40 -15.91
CA PHE A 34 1.08 21.49 -15.96
C PHE A 34 1.13 22.23 -17.30
N GLY A 35 0.67 21.62 -18.40
CA GLY A 35 0.74 22.19 -19.75
C GLY A 35 -0.55 22.82 -20.28
N PHE A 36 -1.68 22.72 -19.56
CA PHE A 36 -3.00 23.17 -20.01
C PHE A 36 -3.63 24.27 -19.16
N ALA A 37 -2.94 24.81 -18.14
CA ALA A 37 -3.43 25.91 -17.34
C ALA A 37 -3.25 27.25 -18.09
N PRO A 38 -4.32 27.94 -18.52
CA PRO A 38 -4.21 29.21 -19.27
C PRO A 38 -3.66 30.35 -18.42
N ASP A 39 -3.78 30.23 -17.10
CA ASP A 39 -3.34 31.21 -16.12
C ASP A 39 -2.30 30.54 -15.21
N GLY A 40 -1.09 31.11 -15.15
CA GLY A 40 0.08 30.53 -14.49
C GLY A 40 -0.16 30.08 -13.04
N GLY A 41 -0.34 28.77 -12.86
CA GLY A 41 0.55 27.92 -12.06
C GLY A 41 0.70 28.19 -10.55
N ALA A 42 -0.03 27.40 -9.76
CA ALA A 42 0.43 26.92 -8.43
C ALA A 42 -0.26 25.63 -7.96
N GLU A 43 -1.37 25.20 -8.58
CA GLU A 43 -2.15 24.06 -8.07
C GLU A 43 -1.73 22.69 -8.62
N GLY A 44 -0.96 22.64 -9.72
CA GLY A 44 -0.63 21.39 -10.43
C GLY A 44 0.31 20.43 -9.70
N PHE A 45 1.07 20.90 -8.71
CA PHE A 45 1.96 20.08 -7.86
C PHE A 45 1.82 20.49 -6.39
N GLY A 46 0.59 20.78 -5.95
CA GLY A 46 0.32 20.92 -4.52
C GLY A 46 0.65 19.63 -3.77
N GLY A 47 0.92 19.71 -2.46
CA GLY A 47 1.26 18.53 -1.63
C GLY A 47 0.26 17.37 -1.76
N ARG A 48 -1.00 17.66 -2.10
CA ARG A 48 -2.06 16.68 -2.39
C ARG A 48 -1.78 15.84 -3.66
N SER A 49 -1.20 16.42 -4.72
CA SER A 49 -0.83 15.71 -5.96
C SER A 49 0.37 14.76 -5.74
N LEU A 50 1.34 15.18 -4.93
CA LEU A 50 2.46 14.33 -4.50
C LEU A 50 1.99 13.16 -3.64
N ILE A 51 1.09 13.39 -2.68
CA ILE A 51 0.53 12.34 -1.83
C ILE A 51 -0.18 11.27 -2.68
N LEU A 52 -1.02 11.69 -3.64
CA LEU A 52 -1.78 10.78 -4.49
C LEU A 52 -0.92 10.02 -5.52
N THR A 53 0.29 10.49 -5.79
CA THR A 53 1.21 9.90 -6.78
C THR A 53 2.28 9.03 -6.12
N VAL A 54 2.96 9.57 -5.12
CA VAL A 54 4.12 8.95 -4.48
C VAL A 54 3.69 7.81 -3.57
N ILE A 55 2.60 7.97 -2.82
CA ILE A 55 2.18 6.94 -1.85
C ILE A 55 1.77 5.64 -2.55
N PRO A 56 0.88 5.63 -3.56
CA PRO A 56 0.52 4.40 -4.25
C PRO A 56 1.72 3.76 -4.96
N LEU A 57 2.62 4.58 -5.51
CA LEU A 57 3.83 4.09 -6.17
C LEU A 57 4.79 3.41 -5.20
N ILE A 58 5.14 4.06 -4.08
CA ILE A 58 5.99 3.50 -3.02
C ILE A 58 5.35 2.23 -2.46
N TYR A 59 4.04 2.29 -2.17
CA TYR A 59 3.28 1.12 -1.72
C TYR A 59 3.41 -0.03 -2.71
N GLY A 60 3.18 0.23 -4.00
CA GLY A 60 3.20 -0.78 -5.05
C GLY A 60 4.57 -1.44 -5.19
N VAL A 61 5.63 -0.63 -5.24
CA VAL A 61 7.03 -1.10 -5.30
C VAL A 61 7.39 -1.92 -4.06
N ALA A 62 7.11 -1.40 -2.86
CA ALA A 62 7.40 -2.09 -1.60
C ALA A 62 6.63 -3.42 -1.49
N SER A 63 5.37 -3.44 -1.93
CA SER A 63 4.52 -4.63 -1.92
C SER A 63 5.09 -5.73 -2.81
N ILE A 64 5.48 -5.41 -4.05
CA ILE A 64 6.11 -6.38 -4.97
C ILE A 64 7.46 -6.84 -4.42
N ALA A 65 8.29 -5.91 -3.94
CA ALA A 65 9.61 -6.23 -3.40
C ALA A 65 9.49 -7.22 -2.23
N LEU A 66 8.61 -6.95 -1.27
CA LEU A 66 8.36 -7.87 -0.16
C LEU A 66 7.79 -9.20 -0.65
N ALA A 67 6.79 -9.20 -1.54
CA ALA A 67 6.21 -10.42 -2.11
C ALA A 67 7.25 -11.29 -2.84
N SER A 68 8.23 -10.68 -3.51
CA SER A 68 9.35 -11.39 -4.15
C SER A 68 10.28 -12.03 -3.12
N MET A 69 10.46 -11.37 -1.96
CA MET A 69 11.33 -11.82 -0.88
C MET A 69 10.69 -12.87 0.04
N MET A 70 9.35 -12.98 0.09
CA MET A 70 8.63 -13.93 0.95
C MET A 70 9.02 -15.41 0.75
N GLY A 71 9.66 -15.77 -0.36
CA GLY A 71 10.25 -17.10 -0.53
C GLY A 71 11.44 -17.39 0.39
N ARG A 72 12.11 -16.35 0.88
CA ARG A 72 13.26 -16.43 1.81
C ARG A 72 12.71 -16.66 3.22
N ARG A 73 13.07 -17.80 3.81
CA ARG A 73 12.60 -18.25 5.13
C ARG A 73 13.32 -17.53 6.28
N THR A 74 13.28 -16.20 6.29
CA THR A 74 14.01 -15.40 7.28
C THR A 74 13.06 -14.55 8.12
N LYS A 75 13.39 -14.40 9.40
CA LYS A 75 12.66 -13.53 10.33
C LYS A 75 12.50 -12.10 9.81
N LYS A 76 13.55 -11.53 9.19
CA LYS A 76 13.51 -10.17 8.61
C LYS A 76 12.42 -10.00 7.55
N VAL A 77 12.14 -11.04 6.76
CA VAL A 77 11.09 -11.00 5.74
C VAL A 77 9.70 -11.05 6.36
N HIS A 78 9.52 -11.87 7.41
CA HIS A 78 8.29 -11.87 8.20
C HIS A 78 8.02 -10.50 8.82
N GLU A 79 9.01 -9.93 9.51
CA GLU A 79 8.91 -8.61 10.13
C GLU A 79 8.64 -7.51 9.11
N GLY A 80 9.33 -7.54 7.96
CA GLY A 80 9.10 -6.58 6.88
C GLY A 80 7.66 -6.59 6.37
N VAL A 81 7.07 -7.77 6.17
CA VAL A 81 5.66 -7.90 5.76
C VAL A 81 4.71 -7.45 6.86
N VAL A 82 5.00 -7.78 8.13
CA VAL A 82 4.18 -7.35 9.28
C VAL A 82 4.19 -5.83 9.41
N TYR A 83 5.36 -5.20 9.43
CA TYR A 83 5.49 -3.75 9.54
C TYR A 83 4.88 -3.02 8.35
N PHE A 84 5.02 -3.56 7.14
CA PHE A 84 4.35 -3.01 5.97
C PHE A 84 2.83 -2.99 6.12
N ASN A 85 2.22 -4.10 6.56
CA ASN A 85 0.78 -4.17 6.77
C ASN A 85 0.32 -3.24 7.91
N ILE A 86 1.08 -3.16 9.01
CA ILE A 86 0.79 -2.23 10.11
C ILE A 86 0.85 -0.79 9.63
N ALA A 87 1.87 -0.41 8.85
CA ALA A 87 2.00 0.93 8.31
C ALA A 87 0.85 1.28 7.35
N ALA A 88 0.44 0.34 6.50
CA ALA A 88 -0.71 0.53 5.61
C ALA A 88 -2.03 0.69 6.39
N ILE A 89 -2.26 -0.13 7.42
CA ILE A 89 -3.43 0.02 8.32
C ILE A 89 -3.41 1.39 8.99
N ALA A 90 -2.28 1.80 9.56
CA ALA A 90 -2.15 3.08 10.23
C ALA A 90 -2.47 4.24 9.28
N LEU A 91 -1.96 4.19 8.04
CA LEU A 91 -2.24 5.19 7.01
C LEU A 91 -3.74 5.24 6.66
N LEU A 92 -4.38 4.08 6.49
CA LEU A 92 -5.81 4.00 6.19
C LEU A 92 -6.69 4.49 7.35
N VAL A 93 -6.27 4.23 8.60
CA VAL A 93 -6.96 4.76 9.79
C VAL A 93 -6.80 6.27 9.87
N ILE A 94 -5.61 6.81 9.63
CA ILE A 94 -5.40 8.26 9.56
C ILE A 94 -6.30 8.88 8.48
N LEU A 95 -6.36 8.26 7.30
CA LEU A 95 -7.24 8.70 6.22
C LEU A 95 -8.72 8.67 6.66
N ALA A 96 -9.17 7.59 7.32
CA ALA A 96 -10.53 7.48 7.83
C ALA A 96 -10.88 8.59 8.84
N LEU A 97 -9.93 8.94 9.71
CA LEU A 97 -10.10 10.04 10.66
C LEU A 97 -10.20 11.39 9.94
N VAL A 98 -9.35 11.64 8.95
CA VAL A 98 -9.40 12.87 8.14
C VAL A 98 -10.73 12.97 7.39
N THR A 99 -11.21 11.90 6.77
CA THR A 99 -12.49 11.89 6.05
C THR A 99 -13.67 12.10 7.00
N LEU A 100 -13.62 11.52 8.20
CA LEU A 100 -14.62 11.74 9.24
C LEU A 100 -14.68 13.21 9.67
N LEU A 101 -13.53 13.85 9.89
CA LEU A 101 -13.44 15.27 10.30
C LEU A 101 -13.87 16.24 9.21
N THR A 102 -13.70 15.87 7.94
CA THR A 102 -14.03 16.71 6.78
C THR A 102 -15.44 16.43 6.22
N GLY A 103 -16.14 15.42 6.73
CA GLY A 103 -17.43 14.97 6.20
C GLY A 103 -17.34 14.30 4.82
N ALA A 104 -16.13 13.99 4.36
CA ALA A 104 -15.91 13.31 3.08
C ALA A 104 -16.22 11.81 3.18
N PRO A 105 -16.65 11.16 2.10
CA PRO A 105 -16.82 9.71 2.08
C PRO A 105 -15.48 8.99 2.26
N PHE A 106 -15.52 7.84 2.94
CA PHE A 106 -14.36 6.98 3.16
C PHE A 106 -14.44 5.70 2.32
N ASP A 107 -13.60 5.61 1.29
CA ASP A 107 -13.54 4.45 0.40
C ASP A 107 -12.46 3.42 0.81
N GLY A 108 -11.77 3.64 1.94
CA GLY A 108 -10.63 2.83 2.38
C GLY A 108 -10.98 1.56 3.16
N LEU A 109 -12.27 1.23 3.35
CA LEU A 109 -12.69 0.12 4.20
C LEU A 109 -12.24 -1.24 3.66
N ILE A 110 -12.38 -1.47 2.35
CA ILE A 110 -11.94 -2.72 1.72
C ILE A 110 -10.43 -2.89 1.86
N PRO A 111 -9.57 -1.92 1.45
CA PRO A 111 -8.13 -1.99 1.70
C PRO A 111 -7.76 -2.25 3.17
N LEU A 112 -8.49 -1.63 4.11
CA LEU A 112 -8.23 -1.78 5.55
C LEU A 112 -8.47 -3.23 6.01
N ILE A 113 -9.58 -3.82 5.60
CA ILE A 113 -9.90 -5.23 5.89
C ILE A 113 -8.85 -6.14 5.27
N PHE A 114 -8.46 -5.91 4.02
CA PHE A 114 -7.43 -6.71 3.34
C PHE A 114 -6.10 -6.71 4.11
N HIS A 115 -5.64 -5.53 4.54
CA HIS A 115 -4.43 -5.44 5.34
C HIS A 115 -4.58 -6.09 6.72
N GLY A 116 -5.73 -5.95 7.37
CA GLY A 116 -6.03 -6.63 8.63
C GLY A 116 -5.97 -8.16 8.50
N VAL A 117 -6.58 -8.71 7.44
CA VAL A 117 -6.55 -10.15 7.15
C VAL A 117 -5.13 -10.61 6.85
N MET A 118 -4.39 -9.90 5.99
CA MET A 118 -3.00 -10.24 5.68
C MET A 118 -2.12 -10.25 6.94
N LEU A 119 -2.29 -9.25 7.81
CA LEU A 119 -1.60 -9.19 9.10
C LEU A 119 -1.95 -10.40 9.96
N GLY A 120 -3.24 -10.72 10.13
CA GLY A 120 -3.70 -11.88 10.89
C GLY A 120 -3.11 -13.21 10.39
N LEU A 121 -3.06 -13.41 9.06
CA LEU A 121 -2.47 -14.60 8.45
C LEU A 121 -0.98 -14.76 8.78
N MET A 122 -0.24 -13.65 8.86
CA MET A 122 1.18 -13.65 9.22
C MET A 122 1.44 -14.05 10.68
N TYR A 123 0.43 -13.98 11.55
CA TYR A 123 0.52 -14.41 12.95
C TYR A 123 0.13 -15.87 13.20
N SER A 124 -0.33 -16.59 12.18
CA SER A 124 -0.64 -18.02 12.33
C SER A 124 0.61 -18.84 12.69
N ALA A 125 0.43 -19.87 13.53
CA ALA A 125 1.54 -20.69 14.03
C ALA A 125 2.37 -21.32 12.89
N SER A 126 1.70 -21.77 11.81
CA SER A 126 2.39 -22.35 10.65
C SER A 126 3.29 -21.35 9.92
N VAL A 127 2.88 -20.09 9.81
CA VAL A 127 3.65 -19.02 9.17
C VAL A 127 4.82 -18.59 10.04
N LYS A 128 4.59 -18.42 11.33
CA LYS A 128 5.64 -18.16 12.33
C LYS A 128 6.74 -19.22 12.30
N ALA A 129 6.36 -20.51 12.37
CA ALA A 129 7.29 -21.63 12.26
C ALA A 129 8.07 -21.63 10.93
N PHE A 130 7.43 -21.28 9.81
CA PHE A 130 8.09 -21.22 8.50
C PHE A 130 9.19 -20.14 8.42
N TYR A 131 9.02 -19.02 9.12
CA TYR A 131 10.00 -17.93 9.17
C TYR A 131 10.95 -17.99 10.37
N GLY A 132 10.76 -18.95 11.28
CA GLY A 132 11.57 -19.13 12.49
C GLY A 132 11.31 -18.04 13.54
N VAL A 133 10.05 -17.64 13.72
CA VAL A 133 9.58 -16.61 14.67
C VAL A 133 8.61 -17.20 15.66
#